data_AF-A0A2A5W5M4-F1
#
_entry.id   AF-A0A2A5W5M4-F1
#
_cell.length_a   1.000
_cell.length_b   1.000
_cell.length_c   1.000
_cell.angle_alpha   90.00
_cell.angle_beta   90.00
_cell.angle_gamma   90.00
#
_symmetry.space_group_name_H-M   'P 1'
#
loop_
_entity.id
_entity.type
_entity.pdbx_description
1 polymer ?
#
loop_
_entity_poly.entity_id
_entity_poly.type
_entity_poly.pdbx_seq_one_letter_code
_entity_poly.pdbx_strand_id
1 'polypeptide(L)'
;MLPRLILLMSALLLSSLSATVDYYAPHPFGTADSLALGADEVTSGQWWISPQDEPAREKGFRKWICSRPREDVLAFALYTQHAGVLKLTAQCFPLYPKEPKQAVLELFQNGEWQPVQERSVVYPGWSLHFRLDDWDSSVDVPYRVRLGKLSTFTGLIRKDPVEKESIVLASMSCNSPSDSTRYKRSQLVENLIRHDPDLLFFAGDQNYIHDEPTYGWLLFGVQFSDVMKDRPTICITDDHDVGHPNLWGESGKKCSDKDFHGGYLYPASFVNMVQRQQSWSLPDAFDPTPVQQGITVYYTDLTLGRISFAILEDRKFKSTWHPNADAPGKILLGDRQYAFLDSWSRDWTGADLKVVLSQSPFVAHASYSGQTSRRIVKDHDTNGWPVGGRNKAVRALRRVRATHICGDQHLGAVVQHGIDGFRDGPYSFTSPALVNTIWGRWWWPEDEQPGTGDQIASALTWVGDYRDNFGNPFTMIAYANAEHLDNKELRAQQARTNRADGYSLIRFTAATGETTFECWPRFADLDQGNAAQFKGWPITFNAKENDGRAPYAYLPAVQLPISNAVVEVMNEDTGELVYCYRLKSDRFEAPVFGKGCYTLRAGLDAPKAVLLSRILIK
;
A
#
# COMPACT_ATOMS: atom_id res chain seq x y z
N MET A 1 -12.80 -48.17 39.27
CA MET A 1 -13.61 -48.44 38.05
C MET A 1 -13.98 -47.10 37.44
N LEU A 2 -13.27 -46.69 36.39
CA LEU A 2 -13.60 -45.55 35.51
C LEU A 2 -12.96 -45.89 34.14
N PRO A 3 -13.68 -45.77 33.01
CA PRO A 3 -13.27 -46.42 31.76
C PRO A 3 -12.32 -45.57 30.91
N ARG A 4 -11.46 -46.28 30.17
CA ARG A 4 -10.54 -45.76 29.14
C ARG A 4 -11.33 -45.17 27.97
N LEU A 5 -11.07 -43.91 27.63
CA LEU A 5 -11.51 -43.31 26.37
C LEU A 5 -10.45 -43.62 25.30
N ILE A 6 -10.82 -44.44 24.32
CA ILE A 6 -10.00 -44.72 23.13
C ILE A 6 -10.27 -43.58 22.14
N LEU A 7 -9.27 -42.75 21.87
CA LEU A 7 -9.31 -41.75 20.82
C LEU A 7 -8.98 -42.44 19.49
N LEU A 8 -9.97 -42.65 18.63
CA LEU A 8 -9.75 -43.08 17.25
C LEU A 8 -9.20 -41.89 16.45
N MET A 9 -7.91 -41.94 16.12
CA MET A 9 -7.35 -41.13 15.03
C MET A 9 -7.72 -41.78 13.69
N SER A 10 -8.70 -41.19 13.00
CA SER A 10 -8.96 -41.48 11.58
C SER A 10 -8.00 -40.64 10.72
N ALA A 11 -6.89 -41.25 10.30
CA ALA A 11 -6.02 -40.71 9.26
C ALA A 11 -6.68 -40.90 7.88
N LEU A 12 -7.27 -39.84 7.34
CA LEU A 12 -7.63 -39.77 5.92
C LEU A 12 -6.37 -39.45 5.11
N LEU A 13 -5.75 -40.49 4.56
CA LEU A 13 -4.76 -40.38 3.48
C LEU A 13 -5.48 -39.96 2.19
N LEU A 14 -5.63 -38.66 1.99
CA LEU A 14 -5.93 -38.10 0.67
C LEU A 14 -4.63 -38.12 -0.13
N SER A 15 -4.47 -39.14 -0.98
CA SER A 15 -3.46 -39.14 -2.03
C SER A 15 -3.80 -38.01 -3.02
N SER A 16 -3.15 -36.85 -2.86
CA SER A 16 -3.20 -35.78 -3.86
C SER A 16 -2.51 -36.29 -5.14
N LEU A 17 -3.31 -36.63 -6.15
CA LEU A 17 -2.83 -36.66 -7.53
C LEU A 17 -2.31 -35.26 -7.85
N SER A 18 -1.00 -35.05 -7.73
CA SER A 18 -0.34 -33.82 -8.16
C SER A 18 -0.49 -33.74 -9.67
N ALA A 19 -1.50 -33.01 -10.14
CA ALA A 19 -1.56 -32.63 -11.55
C ALA A 19 -0.20 -32.02 -11.93
N THR A 20 0.43 -32.55 -12.97
CA THR A 20 1.67 -31.99 -13.49
C THR A 20 1.39 -30.57 -13.99
N VAL A 21 2.04 -29.57 -13.41
CA VAL A 21 1.92 -28.17 -13.84
C VAL A 21 2.47 -28.04 -15.25
N ASP A 22 1.63 -27.59 -16.18
CA ASP A 22 2.08 -27.21 -17.52
C ASP A 22 2.63 -25.78 -17.49
N TYR A 23 3.94 -25.66 -17.27
CA TYR A 23 4.66 -24.39 -17.26
C TYR A 23 4.73 -23.70 -18.64
N TYR A 24 4.26 -24.37 -19.70
CA TYR A 24 4.40 -23.91 -21.08
C TYR A 24 3.04 -23.87 -21.78
N ALA A 25 1.95 -23.76 -21.02
CA ALA A 25 0.65 -23.46 -21.57
C ALA A 25 0.71 -22.11 -22.31
N PRO A 26 0.31 -22.04 -23.60
CA PRO A 26 0.42 -20.81 -24.39
C PRO A 26 -0.59 -19.74 -23.96
N HIS A 27 -1.76 -20.15 -23.44
CA HIS A 27 -2.83 -19.25 -23.00
C HIS A 27 -3.27 -19.60 -21.58
N PRO A 28 -2.44 -19.36 -20.55
CA PRO A 28 -2.71 -19.79 -19.18
C PRO A 28 -3.95 -19.11 -18.56
N PHE A 29 -4.42 -18.02 -19.16
CA PHE A 29 -5.63 -17.29 -18.73
C PHE A 29 -6.88 -17.61 -19.55
N GLY A 30 -6.77 -18.54 -20.51
CA GLY A 30 -7.86 -18.98 -21.38
C GLY A 30 -7.87 -18.28 -22.74
N THR A 31 -8.79 -18.72 -23.60
CA THR A 31 -8.91 -18.27 -24.99
C THR A 31 -10.28 -17.69 -25.31
N ALA A 32 -11.04 -17.31 -24.28
CA ALA A 32 -12.45 -16.92 -24.41
C ALA A 32 -12.64 -15.55 -25.08
N ASP A 33 -11.66 -14.65 -24.94
CA ASP A 33 -11.66 -13.31 -25.51
C ASP A 33 -10.21 -12.87 -25.78
N SER A 34 -10.05 -11.71 -26.45
CA SER A 34 -8.74 -11.20 -26.86
C SER A 34 -7.85 -10.79 -25.69
N LEU A 35 -8.43 -10.36 -24.56
CA LEU A 35 -7.68 -9.99 -23.37
C LEU A 35 -7.10 -11.22 -22.69
N ALA A 36 -7.89 -12.30 -22.55
CA ALA A 36 -7.40 -13.57 -22.05
C ALA A 36 -6.35 -14.20 -22.97
N LEU A 37 -6.59 -14.14 -24.29
CA LEU A 37 -5.72 -14.74 -25.30
C LEU A 37 -4.32 -14.10 -25.34
N GLY A 38 -4.28 -12.76 -25.29
CA GLY A 38 -3.05 -11.95 -25.39
C GLY A 38 -2.46 -11.52 -24.04
N ALA A 39 -2.85 -12.17 -22.95
CA ALA A 39 -2.31 -11.86 -21.62
C ALA A 39 -1.00 -12.62 -21.34
N ASP A 40 0.04 -11.86 -21.01
CA ASP A 40 1.35 -12.33 -20.54
C ASP A 40 2.10 -13.23 -21.56
N GLU A 41 2.01 -12.91 -22.86
CA GLU A 41 2.56 -13.69 -23.97
C GLU A 41 4.10 -13.73 -23.97
N VAL A 42 4.78 -12.73 -23.41
CA VAL A 42 6.25 -12.74 -23.35
C VAL A 42 6.81 -13.65 -22.26
N THR A 43 5.97 -14.15 -21.36
CA THR A 43 6.37 -15.08 -20.28
C THR A 43 5.59 -16.39 -20.26
N SER A 44 4.65 -16.59 -21.18
CA SER A 44 3.84 -17.80 -21.33
C SER A 44 4.27 -18.65 -22.53
N GLY A 45 3.77 -19.88 -22.60
CA GLY A 45 4.10 -20.78 -23.69
C GLY A 45 5.60 -21.12 -23.79
N GLN A 46 6.06 -21.38 -25.02
CA GLN A 46 7.49 -21.48 -25.34
C GLN A 46 8.10 -20.07 -25.44
N TRP A 47 8.12 -19.35 -24.32
CA TRP A 47 8.50 -17.93 -24.24
C TRP A 47 9.88 -17.59 -24.84
N TRP A 48 10.75 -18.57 -25.05
CA TRP A 48 12.06 -18.40 -25.68
C TRP A 48 12.03 -18.42 -27.21
N ILE A 49 10.89 -18.72 -27.82
CA ILE A 49 10.68 -18.71 -29.26
C ILE A 49 9.88 -17.47 -29.62
N SER A 50 10.46 -16.62 -30.48
CA SER A 50 9.78 -15.45 -31.05
C SER A 50 8.75 -15.92 -32.10
N PRO A 51 7.48 -15.48 -32.01
CA PRO A 51 6.50 -15.63 -33.08
C PRO A 51 6.96 -14.97 -34.40
N GLN A 52 6.51 -15.49 -35.54
CA GLN A 52 6.94 -15.02 -36.87
C GLN A 52 6.65 -13.52 -37.10
N ASP A 53 5.53 -13.02 -36.59
CA ASP A 53 5.07 -11.63 -36.74
C ASP A 53 4.98 -10.90 -35.39
N GLU A 54 5.89 -11.22 -34.45
CA GLU A 54 5.92 -10.58 -33.12
C GLU A 54 6.12 -9.06 -33.22
N PRO A 55 5.26 -8.23 -32.59
CA PRO A 55 5.42 -6.79 -32.65
C PRO A 55 6.71 -6.34 -31.94
N ALA A 56 7.24 -5.19 -32.36
CA ALA A 56 8.56 -4.73 -31.92
C ALA A 56 8.68 -4.52 -30.40
N ARG A 57 7.56 -4.21 -29.73
CA ARG A 57 7.49 -4.02 -28.26
C ARG A 57 7.75 -5.35 -27.55
N GLU A 58 6.96 -6.38 -27.86
CA GLU A 58 7.04 -7.74 -27.30
C GLU A 58 8.40 -8.37 -27.63
N LYS A 59 8.87 -8.20 -28.87
CA LYS A 59 10.19 -8.66 -29.28
C LYS A 59 11.31 -8.06 -28.43
N GLY A 60 11.19 -6.79 -28.06
CA GLY A 60 12.11 -6.11 -27.14
C GLY A 60 12.04 -6.67 -25.72
N PHE A 61 10.83 -6.93 -25.23
CA PHE A 61 10.59 -7.52 -23.91
C PHE A 61 11.15 -8.94 -23.81
N ARG A 62 10.84 -9.79 -24.79
CA ARG A 62 11.34 -11.16 -24.91
C ARG A 62 12.85 -11.20 -25.03
N LYS A 63 13.45 -10.31 -25.85
CA LYS A 63 14.91 -10.19 -25.94
C LYS A 63 15.54 -9.88 -24.58
N TRP A 64 14.93 -8.98 -23.80
CA TRP A 64 15.42 -8.66 -22.47
C TRP A 64 15.36 -9.88 -21.53
N ILE A 65 14.24 -10.60 -21.50
CA ILE A 65 14.07 -11.84 -20.72
C ILE A 65 15.11 -12.90 -21.13
N CYS A 66 15.21 -13.20 -22.43
CA CYS A 66 16.13 -14.22 -22.96
C CYS A 66 17.61 -13.84 -22.75
N SER A 67 17.92 -12.54 -22.64
CA SER A 67 19.29 -12.06 -22.42
C SER A 67 19.76 -12.16 -20.97
N ARG A 68 18.86 -12.49 -20.03
CA ARG A 68 19.22 -12.59 -18.60
C ARG A 68 20.22 -13.72 -18.38
N PRO A 69 21.33 -13.46 -17.67
CA PRO A 69 22.22 -14.52 -17.19
C PRO A 69 21.41 -15.56 -16.40
N ARG A 70 21.67 -16.84 -16.64
CA ARG A 70 20.84 -17.89 -16.04
C ARG A 70 21.13 -18.08 -14.56
N GLU A 71 22.31 -17.64 -14.10
CA GLU A 71 22.66 -17.48 -12.70
C GLU A 71 21.83 -16.42 -11.96
N ASP A 72 21.19 -15.51 -12.69
CA ASP A 72 20.35 -14.43 -12.16
C ASP A 72 18.84 -14.67 -12.41
N VAL A 73 18.41 -15.92 -12.62
CA VAL A 73 16.98 -16.19 -12.86
C VAL A 73 16.12 -15.97 -11.62
N LEU A 74 16.66 -16.13 -10.41
CA LEU A 74 16.02 -15.58 -9.21
C LEU A 74 16.25 -14.07 -9.21
N ALA A 75 15.24 -13.33 -9.68
CA ALA A 75 15.36 -11.92 -10.01
C ALA A 75 15.43 -11.03 -8.76
N PHE A 76 14.54 -11.28 -7.81
CA PHE A 76 14.44 -10.55 -6.55
C PHE A 76 13.56 -11.32 -5.55
N ALA A 77 13.51 -10.84 -4.31
CA ALA A 77 12.58 -11.33 -3.30
C ALA A 77 11.97 -10.17 -2.51
N LEU A 78 10.77 -10.40 -1.99
CA LEU A 78 10.04 -9.53 -1.06
C LEU A 78 9.73 -10.34 0.18
N TYR A 79 9.76 -9.71 1.35
CA TYR A 79 9.28 -10.33 2.57
C TYR A 79 8.50 -9.35 3.44
N THR A 80 7.62 -9.90 4.28
CA THR A 80 7.15 -9.23 5.48
C THR A 80 7.16 -10.21 6.65
N GLN A 81 7.24 -9.67 7.86
CA GLN A 81 7.09 -10.43 9.09
C GLN A 81 6.03 -9.77 9.96
N HIS A 82 5.15 -10.58 10.56
CA HIS A 82 4.09 -10.11 11.44
C HIS A 82 3.59 -11.26 12.32
N ALA A 83 3.35 -10.98 13.60
CA ALA A 83 2.72 -11.91 14.55
C ALA A 83 3.34 -13.34 14.54
N GLY A 84 4.68 -13.43 14.51
CA GLY A 84 5.39 -14.71 14.50
C GLY A 84 5.35 -15.45 13.16
N VAL A 85 5.03 -14.76 12.06
CA VAL A 85 5.02 -15.35 10.71
C VAL A 85 5.94 -14.54 9.80
N LEU A 86 6.85 -15.22 9.10
CA LEU A 86 7.61 -14.68 7.98
C LEU A 86 7.00 -15.20 6.67
N LYS A 87 6.64 -14.30 5.76
CA LYS A 87 6.27 -14.63 4.38
C LYS A 87 7.24 -14.01 3.42
N LEU A 88 7.79 -14.83 2.53
CA LEU A 88 8.76 -14.44 1.52
C LEU A 88 8.31 -14.89 0.14
N THR A 89 8.23 -13.96 -0.81
CA THR A 89 8.06 -14.25 -2.23
C THR A 89 9.41 -14.09 -2.91
N ALA A 90 9.86 -15.09 -3.65
CA ALA A 90 10.97 -14.95 -4.60
C ALA A 90 10.42 -14.99 -6.03
N GLN A 91 10.77 -14.00 -6.84
CA GLN A 91 10.34 -13.91 -8.23
C GLN A 91 11.41 -14.49 -9.15
N CYS A 92 11.01 -15.42 -10.02
CA CYS A 92 11.86 -15.95 -11.06
C CYS A 92 11.59 -15.27 -12.40
N PHE A 93 12.63 -15.10 -13.22
CA PHE A 93 12.47 -15.06 -14.67
C PHE A 93 11.88 -16.40 -15.17
N PRO A 94 11.19 -16.41 -16.31
CA PRO A 94 10.73 -17.64 -16.94
C PRO A 94 11.85 -18.68 -17.11
N LEU A 95 11.52 -19.95 -16.86
CA LEU A 95 12.49 -21.04 -16.78
C LEU A 95 12.36 -22.00 -17.97
N TYR A 96 13.49 -22.38 -18.56
CA TYR A 96 13.57 -23.34 -19.66
C TYR A 96 13.15 -24.76 -19.24
N PRO A 97 12.78 -25.65 -20.19
CA PRO A 97 12.29 -27.00 -19.88
C PRO A 97 13.21 -27.84 -18.99
N LYS A 98 14.53 -27.71 -19.15
CA LYS A 98 15.53 -28.49 -18.39
C LYS A 98 15.98 -27.82 -17.10
N GLU A 99 15.53 -26.60 -16.82
CA GLU A 99 15.90 -25.88 -15.60
C GLU A 99 15.04 -26.33 -14.41
N PRO A 100 15.62 -26.35 -13.19
CA PRO A 100 14.89 -26.70 -11.97
C PRO A 100 13.62 -25.85 -11.78
N LYS A 101 12.54 -26.48 -11.32
CA LYS A 101 11.26 -25.83 -10.98
C LYS A 101 10.97 -25.85 -9.47
N GLN A 102 12.00 -26.12 -8.67
CA GLN A 102 11.94 -26.17 -7.21
C GLN A 102 13.11 -25.39 -6.63
N ALA A 103 12.84 -24.60 -5.60
CA ALA A 103 13.84 -23.85 -4.87
C ALA A 103 13.74 -24.11 -3.36
N VAL A 104 14.88 -23.97 -2.69
CA VAL A 104 15.01 -24.12 -1.24
C VAL A 104 15.31 -22.76 -0.64
N LEU A 105 14.53 -22.37 0.37
CA LEU A 105 14.86 -21.27 1.27
C LEU A 105 15.80 -21.82 2.35
N GLU A 106 16.94 -21.16 2.52
CA GLU A 106 17.92 -21.44 3.56
C GLU A 106 18.14 -20.19 4.41
N LEU A 107 18.28 -20.37 5.72
CA LEU A 107 18.57 -19.31 6.68
C LEU A 107 19.94 -19.52 7.30
N PHE A 108 20.69 -18.45 7.55
CA PHE A 108 21.97 -18.55 8.23
C PHE A 108 21.78 -18.48 9.75
N GLN A 109 21.92 -19.62 10.42
CA GLN A 109 21.67 -19.79 11.84
C GLN A 109 22.78 -20.65 12.46
N ASN A 110 23.21 -20.32 13.68
CA ASN A 110 24.28 -21.05 14.40
C ASN A 110 25.60 -21.20 13.61
N GLY A 111 25.91 -20.25 12.72
CA GLY A 111 27.13 -20.26 11.92
C GLY A 111 27.07 -21.07 10.62
N GLU A 112 25.91 -21.63 10.26
CA GLU A 112 25.73 -22.43 9.06
C GLU A 112 24.41 -22.14 8.32
N TRP A 113 24.35 -22.50 7.04
CA TRP A 113 23.14 -22.37 6.22
C TRP A 113 22.23 -23.58 6.45
N GLN A 114 21.03 -23.33 6.96
CA GLN A 114 20.03 -24.36 7.27
C GLN A 114 18.88 -24.30 6.26
N PRO A 115 18.57 -25.38 5.52
CA PRO A 115 17.39 -25.44 4.67
C PRO A 115 16.13 -25.53 5.52
N VAL A 116 15.21 -24.58 5.33
CA VAL A 116 13.99 -24.49 6.14
C VAL A 116 12.73 -24.84 5.36
N GLN A 117 12.73 -24.65 4.03
CA GLN A 117 11.55 -24.93 3.23
C GLN A 117 11.90 -25.11 1.75
N GLU A 118 11.31 -26.12 1.10
CA GLU A 118 11.34 -26.29 -0.36
C GLU A 118 9.99 -25.91 -0.97
N ARG A 119 10.01 -25.23 -2.12
CA ARG A 119 8.82 -24.82 -2.86
C ARG A 119 8.99 -25.03 -4.36
N SER A 120 7.92 -25.45 -5.01
CA SER A 120 7.82 -25.46 -6.47
C SER A 120 7.45 -24.07 -6.99
N VAL A 121 7.98 -23.73 -8.16
CA VAL A 121 7.60 -22.51 -8.88
C VAL A 121 6.12 -22.57 -9.23
N VAL A 122 5.39 -21.50 -8.93
CA VAL A 122 3.97 -21.34 -9.28
C VAL A 122 3.89 -20.67 -10.65
N TYR A 123 3.05 -21.24 -11.52
CA TYR A 123 2.79 -20.78 -12.88
C TYR A 123 1.27 -20.59 -13.08
N PRO A 124 0.81 -19.58 -13.84
CA PRO A 124 1.56 -18.52 -14.54
C PRO A 124 2.22 -17.52 -13.58
N GLY A 125 3.21 -16.74 -14.05
CA GLY A 125 3.87 -15.68 -13.27
C GLY A 125 5.16 -16.06 -12.51
N TRP A 126 5.63 -17.31 -12.63
CA TRP A 126 6.98 -17.75 -12.24
C TRP A 126 7.47 -17.34 -10.84
N SER A 127 6.62 -17.48 -9.82
CA SER A 127 6.91 -17.05 -8.43
C SER A 127 7.05 -18.22 -7.46
N LEU A 128 7.81 -18.02 -6.39
CA LEU A 128 7.99 -18.95 -5.28
C LEU A 128 7.52 -18.29 -3.99
N HIS A 129 6.81 -19.04 -3.15
CA HIS A 129 6.15 -18.48 -1.97
C HIS A 129 6.44 -19.33 -0.73
N PHE A 130 7.18 -18.73 0.21
CA PHE A 130 7.62 -19.36 1.44
C PHE A 130 6.90 -18.75 2.65
N ARG A 131 6.45 -19.61 3.55
CA ARG A 131 5.82 -19.23 4.82
C ARG A 131 6.49 -20.01 5.92
N LEU A 132 7.04 -19.30 6.90
CA LEU A 132 7.58 -19.85 8.14
C LEU A 132 6.72 -19.31 9.28
N ASP A 133 6.04 -20.21 9.98
CA ASP A 133 5.38 -19.92 11.25
C ASP A 133 6.41 -19.98 12.40
N ASP A 134 6.02 -19.52 13.59
CA ASP A 134 6.88 -19.43 14.79
C ASP A 134 8.20 -18.65 14.54
N TRP A 135 8.14 -17.63 13.70
CA TRP A 135 9.26 -16.76 13.35
C TRP A 135 9.69 -15.86 14.52
N ASP A 136 10.98 -15.89 14.84
CA ASP A 136 11.61 -14.96 15.77
C ASP A 136 12.03 -13.68 15.06
N SER A 137 11.25 -12.61 15.22
CA SER A 137 11.53 -11.30 14.63
C SER A 137 12.53 -10.46 15.44
N SER A 138 13.13 -10.98 16.52
CA SER A 138 14.04 -10.20 17.38
C SER A 138 15.49 -10.14 16.89
N VAL A 139 15.84 -10.95 15.89
CA VAL A 139 17.21 -11.09 15.38
C VAL A 139 17.28 -10.90 13.86
N ASP A 140 18.38 -10.32 13.40
CA ASP A 140 18.68 -10.23 11.97
C ASP A 140 19.10 -11.61 11.45
N VAL A 141 18.48 -12.09 10.38
CA VAL A 141 18.74 -13.42 9.81
C VAL A 141 19.07 -13.30 8.33
N PRO A 142 20.34 -13.55 7.93
CA PRO A 142 20.68 -13.68 6.52
C PRO A 142 19.93 -14.85 5.90
N TYR A 143 19.39 -14.66 4.71
CA TYR A 143 18.68 -15.71 3.97
C TYR A 143 19.25 -15.89 2.58
N ARG A 144 19.02 -17.07 2.00
CA ARG A 144 19.18 -17.28 0.56
C ARG A 144 18.12 -18.21 -0.01
N VAL A 145 17.69 -17.92 -1.22
CA VAL A 145 16.84 -18.81 -2.02
C VAL A 145 17.71 -19.46 -3.07
N ARG A 146 17.65 -20.79 -3.16
CA ARG A 146 18.46 -21.58 -4.10
C ARG A 146 17.60 -22.35 -5.07
N LEU A 147 17.69 -21.98 -6.35
CA LEU A 147 17.05 -22.72 -7.43
C LEU A 147 18.03 -23.78 -7.96
N GLY A 148 18.17 -24.87 -7.22
CA GLY A 148 19.16 -25.93 -7.48
C GLY A 148 20.61 -25.41 -7.47
N LYS A 149 21.37 -25.73 -8.52
CA LYS A 149 22.70 -25.14 -8.80
C LYS A 149 22.64 -23.97 -9.78
N LEU A 150 21.44 -23.65 -10.30
CA LEU A 150 21.28 -22.71 -11.40
C LEU A 150 21.46 -21.27 -10.91
N SER A 151 20.74 -20.87 -9.85
CA SER A 151 20.71 -19.49 -9.37
C SER A 151 20.55 -19.44 -7.86
N THR A 152 21.10 -18.39 -7.23
CA THR A 152 20.96 -18.13 -5.80
C THR A 152 20.73 -16.63 -5.59
N PHE A 153 19.70 -16.29 -4.81
CA PHE A 153 19.43 -14.91 -4.39
C PHE A 153 19.61 -14.79 -2.88
N THR A 154 20.28 -13.74 -2.41
CA THR A 154 20.62 -13.54 -0.99
C THR A 154 20.10 -12.21 -0.48
N GLY A 155 19.75 -12.15 0.79
CA GLY A 155 19.39 -10.91 1.47
C GLY A 155 19.38 -11.07 2.99
N LEU A 156 18.79 -10.11 3.67
CA LEU A 156 18.66 -10.04 5.12
C LEU A 156 17.19 -9.87 5.53
N ILE A 157 16.69 -10.81 6.33
CA ILE A 157 15.47 -10.57 7.10
C ILE A 157 15.88 -9.75 8.32
N ARG A 158 15.50 -8.47 8.34
CA ARG A 158 15.81 -7.56 9.45
C ARG A 158 14.97 -7.92 10.66
N LYS A 159 15.53 -7.76 11.85
CA LYS A 159 14.75 -7.77 13.09
C LYS A 159 13.75 -6.62 13.13
N ASP A 160 12.67 -6.80 13.89
CA ASP A 160 11.72 -5.75 14.20
C ASP A 160 12.43 -4.64 15.01
N PRO A 161 12.49 -3.39 14.51
CA PRO A 161 13.26 -2.31 15.13
C PRO A 161 12.52 -1.66 16.31
N VAL A 162 11.96 -2.43 17.24
CA VAL A 162 11.18 -1.91 18.39
C VAL A 162 11.95 -0.95 19.30
N GLU A 163 13.28 -1.09 19.34
CA GLU A 163 14.20 -0.25 20.13
C GLU A 163 14.59 1.06 19.40
N LYS A 164 14.29 1.21 18.10
CA LYS A 164 14.57 2.46 17.39
C LYS A 164 13.66 3.57 17.91
N GLU A 165 14.24 4.75 18.09
CA GLU A 165 13.51 5.96 18.47
C GLU A 165 12.56 6.41 17.35
N SER A 166 13.07 6.45 16.11
CA SER A 166 12.34 6.81 14.91
C SER A 166 12.32 5.65 13.94
N ILE A 167 11.13 5.28 13.48
CA ILE A 167 10.91 4.32 12.39
C ILE A 167 10.72 5.07 11.09
N VAL A 168 11.39 4.63 10.02
CA VAL A 168 11.36 5.29 8.72
C VAL A 168 10.63 4.44 7.69
N LEU A 169 9.52 4.96 7.17
CA LEU A 169 8.79 4.40 6.03
C LEU A 169 9.21 5.13 4.75
N ALA A 170 9.65 4.41 3.72
CA ALA A 170 9.73 4.95 2.36
C ALA A 170 8.44 4.65 1.60
N SER A 171 7.74 5.68 1.13
CA SER A 171 6.52 5.56 0.33
C SER A 171 6.77 5.96 -1.12
N MET A 172 6.35 5.10 -2.03
CA MET A 172 6.62 5.20 -3.47
C MET A 172 5.39 4.70 -4.26
N SER A 173 5.17 5.25 -5.44
CA SER A 173 4.14 4.79 -6.39
C SER A 173 4.50 5.20 -7.81
N CYS A 174 3.78 4.68 -8.81
CA CYS A 174 3.75 5.25 -10.16
C CYS A 174 5.12 5.27 -10.87
N ASN A 175 5.58 4.10 -11.27
CA ASN A 175 6.90 3.88 -11.87
C ASN A 175 6.85 3.77 -13.40
N SER A 176 6.66 4.90 -14.09
CA SER A 176 6.59 4.94 -15.56
C SER A 176 7.78 4.24 -16.25
N PRO A 177 7.56 3.30 -17.20
CA PRO A 177 8.64 2.69 -17.96
C PRO A 177 9.28 3.65 -18.98
N SER A 178 8.67 4.82 -19.22
CA SER A 178 9.15 5.83 -20.18
C SER A 178 10.24 6.70 -19.56
N ASP A 179 11.47 6.19 -19.57
CA ASP A 179 12.67 6.87 -19.11
C ASP A 179 13.93 6.28 -19.77
N SER A 180 14.99 7.07 -19.95
CA SER A 180 16.25 6.58 -20.54
C SER A 180 16.94 5.53 -19.66
N THR A 181 16.73 5.57 -18.34
CA THR A 181 17.30 4.61 -17.37
C THR A 181 16.28 3.60 -16.86
N ARG A 182 15.36 3.15 -17.73
CA ARG A 182 14.23 2.28 -17.37
C ARG A 182 14.57 0.93 -16.73
N TYR A 183 15.83 0.49 -16.68
CA TYR A 183 16.19 -0.82 -16.12
C TYR A 183 16.89 -0.78 -14.76
N LYS A 184 17.25 0.40 -14.23
CA LYS A 184 18.08 0.49 -13.00
C LYS A 184 17.57 1.43 -11.92
N ARG A 185 17.04 2.60 -12.28
CA ARG A 185 16.69 3.67 -11.32
C ARG A 185 17.83 4.06 -10.34
N SER A 186 19.10 3.90 -10.74
CA SER A 186 20.28 3.95 -9.85
C SER A 186 20.28 5.05 -8.79
N GLN A 187 20.19 6.33 -9.16
CA GLN A 187 20.24 7.44 -8.19
C GLN A 187 19.14 7.34 -7.11
N LEU A 188 17.93 6.95 -7.52
CA LEU A 188 16.80 6.83 -6.61
C LEU A 188 17.05 5.67 -5.62
N VAL A 189 17.52 4.53 -6.12
CA VAL A 189 17.84 3.36 -5.30
C VAL A 189 19.02 3.63 -4.36
N GLU A 190 20.06 4.29 -4.84
CA GLU A 190 21.22 4.72 -4.03
C GLU A 190 20.78 5.67 -2.92
N ASN A 191 19.92 6.63 -3.21
CA ASN A 191 19.39 7.56 -2.21
C ASN A 191 18.52 6.83 -1.17
N LEU A 192 17.65 5.90 -1.59
CA LEU A 192 16.88 5.06 -0.67
C LEU A 192 17.79 4.22 0.24
N ILE A 193 18.85 3.61 -0.31
CA ILE A 193 19.82 2.84 0.47
C ILE A 193 20.53 3.75 1.48
N ARG A 194 20.94 4.96 1.09
CA ARG A 194 21.58 5.94 1.98
C ARG A 194 20.66 6.42 3.09
N HIS A 195 19.38 6.61 2.82
CA HIS A 195 18.39 6.97 3.85
C HIS A 195 18.03 5.83 4.80
N ASP A 196 18.33 4.59 4.41
CA ASP A 196 18.10 3.36 5.20
C ASP A 196 16.70 3.27 5.82
N PRO A 197 15.62 3.26 5.02
CA PRO A 197 14.28 3.06 5.55
C PRO A 197 14.14 1.71 6.24
N ASP A 198 13.30 1.65 7.26
CA ASP A 198 12.97 0.42 8.00
C ASP A 198 11.90 -0.41 7.29
N LEU A 199 11.02 0.26 6.51
CA LEU A 199 9.92 -0.34 5.78
C LEU A 199 9.79 0.32 4.40
N LEU A 200 9.57 -0.48 3.36
CA LEU A 200 9.25 0.01 2.02
C LEU A 200 7.77 -0.17 1.75
N PHE A 201 7.12 0.85 1.18
CA PHE A 201 5.75 0.80 0.71
C PHE A 201 5.66 1.25 -0.74
N PHE A 202 5.20 0.33 -1.60
CA PHE A 202 4.83 0.61 -2.98
C PHE A 202 3.31 0.62 -3.09
N ALA A 203 2.73 1.82 -3.20
CA ALA A 203 1.29 2.04 -3.10
C ALA A 203 0.48 1.61 -4.33
N GLY A 204 1.14 1.19 -5.41
CA GLY A 204 0.49 0.93 -6.69
C GLY A 204 1.33 1.37 -7.88
N ASP A 205 0.90 0.96 -9.06
CA ASP A 205 1.48 1.31 -10.34
C ASP A 205 2.98 1.00 -10.39
N GLN A 206 3.35 -0.22 -9.95
CA GLN A 206 4.75 -0.63 -10.01
C GLN A 206 5.22 -0.70 -11.47
N ASN A 207 4.29 -0.86 -12.41
CA ASN A 207 4.50 -0.73 -13.84
C ASN A 207 3.21 -0.34 -14.59
N TYR A 208 3.35 0.06 -15.87
CA TYR A 208 2.24 0.47 -16.75
C TYR A 208 2.09 -0.46 -17.97
N ILE A 209 2.53 -1.72 -17.85
CA ILE A 209 2.51 -2.69 -18.95
C ILE A 209 1.34 -3.64 -18.68
N HIS A 210 0.16 -3.25 -19.17
CA HIS A 210 -1.14 -3.82 -18.80
C HIS A 210 -1.34 -5.27 -19.23
N ASP A 211 -0.80 -5.63 -20.38
CA ASP A 211 -0.97 -6.93 -21.03
C ASP A 211 0.15 -7.92 -20.73
N GLU A 212 1.33 -7.43 -20.33
CA GLU A 212 2.52 -8.23 -20.00
C GLU A 212 2.97 -8.02 -18.54
N PRO A 213 2.10 -8.31 -17.55
CA PRO A 213 2.34 -7.94 -16.16
C PRO A 213 3.55 -8.65 -15.56
N THR A 214 3.86 -9.90 -15.94
CA THR A 214 5.05 -10.58 -15.40
C THR A 214 6.32 -9.92 -15.91
N TYR A 215 6.36 -9.47 -17.17
CA TYR A 215 7.48 -8.66 -17.66
C TYR A 215 7.59 -7.34 -16.91
N GLY A 216 6.48 -6.63 -16.73
CA GLY A 216 6.43 -5.37 -15.97
C GLY A 216 6.91 -5.53 -14.53
N TRP A 217 6.49 -6.60 -13.87
CA TRP A 217 6.88 -6.96 -12.50
C TRP A 217 8.36 -7.32 -12.40
N LEU A 218 8.89 -8.10 -13.34
CA LEU A 218 10.33 -8.39 -13.42
C LEU A 218 11.16 -7.13 -13.64
N LEU A 219 10.68 -6.22 -14.50
CA LEU A 219 11.34 -4.95 -14.75
C LEU A 219 11.40 -4.10 -13.47
N PHE A 220 10.28 -3.96 -12.78
CA PHE A 220 10.22 -3.29 -11.48
C PHE A 220 11.17 -3.93 -10.46
N GLY A 221 11.05 -5.24 -10.25
CA GLY A 221 11.80 -5.89 -9.19
C GLY A 221 13.30 -5.91 -9.44
N VAL A 222 13.77 -5.98 -10.69
CA VAL A 222 15.19 -5.80 -11.03
C VAL A 222 15.66 -4.39 -10.64
N GLN A 223 14.87 -3.34 -10.89
CA GLN A 223 15.25 -1.97 -10.53
C GLN A 223 15.44 -1.81 -9.02
N PHE A 224 14.57 -2.40 -8.20
CA PHE A 224 14.54 -2.18 -6.75
C PHE A 224 15.12 -3.33 -5.91
N SER A 225 15.60 -4.40 -6.55
CA SER A 225 16.10 -5.61 -5.89
C SER A 225 17.11 -5.32 -4.76
N ASP A 226 18.05 -4.40 -5.00
CA ASP A 226 19.10 -4.06 -4.04
C ASP A 226 18.59 -3.42 -2.75
N VAL A 227 17.47 -2.68 -2.79
CA VAL A 227 16.89 -2.07 -1.58
C VAL A 227 15.90 -3.02 -0.89
N MET A 228 15.17 -3.82 -1.67
CA MET A 228 14.12 -4.72 -1.18
C MET A 228 14.67 -6.00 -0.52
N LYS A 229 15.82 -6.51 -0.96
CA LYS A 229 16.39 -7.77 -0.45
C LYS A 229 16.67 -7.77 1.06
N ASP A 230 16.83 -6.59 1.65
CA ASP A 230 17.20 -6.44 3.05
C ASP A 230 16.15 -5.72 3.88
N ARG A 231 14.96 -5.39 3.33
CA ARG A 231 13.93 -4.61 4.05
C ARG A 231 12.55 -5.20 3.84
N PRO A 232 11.69 -5.24 4.89
CA PRO A 232 10.31 -5.62 4.69
C PRO A 232 9.67 -4.68 3.67
N THR A 233 8.89 -5.26 2.76
CA THR A 233 8.31 -4.53 1.63
C THR A 233 6.83 -4.82 1.53
N ILE A 234 6.01 -3.78 1.69
CA ILE A 234 4.58 -3.79 1.41
C ILE A 234 4.40 -3.33 -0.04
N CYS A 235 3.77 -4.17 -0.86
CA CYS A 235 3.42 -3.85 -2.23
C CYS A 235 1.96 -4.21 -2.45
N ILE A 236 1.17 -3.23 -2.87
CA ILE A 236 -0.25 -3.38 -3.17
C ILE A 236 -0.50 -3.03 -4.64
N THR A 237 -1.51 -3.66 -5.24
CA THR A 237 -1.90 -3.42 -6.63
C THR A 237 -2.75 -2.16 -6.72
N ASP A 238 -2.51 -1.35 -7.75
CA ASP A 238 -3.43 -0.31 -8.22
C ASP A 238 -4.00 -0.68 -9.61
N ASP A 239 -4.61 0.27 -10.30
CA ASP A 239 -5.31 0.06 -11.57
C ASP A 239 -4.40 -0.43 -12.70
N HIS A 240 -3.25 0.21 -12.90
CA HIS A 240 -2.33 -0.14 -13.99
C HIS A 240 -1.66 -1.50 -13.80
N ASP A 241 -1.51 -1.98 -12.57
CA ASP A 241 -0.95 -3.30 -12.28
C ASP A 241 -1.87 -4.42 -12.79
N VAL A 242 -3.19 -4.21 -12.75
CA VAL A 242 -4.21 -5.19 -13.17
C VAL A 242 -4.80 -4.88 -14.54
N GLY A 243 -4.12 -4.03 -15.31
CA GLY A 243 -4.42 -3.77 -16.71
C GLY A 243 -5.55 -2.78 -16.96
N HIS A 244 -5.74 -1.81 -16.05
CA HIS A 244 -6.67 -0.71 -16.23
C HIS A 244 -5.94 0.64 -16.32
N PRO A 245 -6.51 1.64 -17.01
CA PRO A 245 -6.12 3.04 -16.85
C PRO A 245 -6.76 3.71 -15.62
N ASN A 246 -7.91 3.18 -15.15
CA ASN A 246 -8.64 3.58 -13.95
C ASN A 246 -9.45 2.37 -13.47
N LEU A 247 -9.36 1.99 -12.19
CA LEU A 247 -10.05 0.80 -11.68
C LEU A 247 -11.19 1.17 -10.72
N TRP A 248 -12.40 0.77 -11.09
CA TRP A 248 -13.54 0.67 -10.18
C TRP A 248 -13.91 -0.79 -9.99
N GLY A 249 -13.37 -1.44 -8.96
CA GLY A 249 -13.37 -2.89 -8.85
C GLY A 249 -14.76 -3.53 -8.69
N GLU A 250 -15.79 -2.78 -8.25
CA GLU A 250 -17.18 -3.25 -8.13
C GLU A 250 -17.28 -4.62 -7.42
N SER A 251 -16.47 -4.81 -6.36
CA SER A 251 -16.37 -6.06 -5.61
C SER A 251 -16.07 -7.28 -6.50
N GLY A 252 -15.14 -7.12 -7.45
CA GLY A 252 -14.65 -8.19 -8.32
C GLY A 252 -15.53 -8.52 -9.52
N LYS A 253 -16.50 -7.65 -9.86
CA LYS A 253 -17.39 -7.86 -11.02
C LYS A 253 -16.57 -8.04 -12.31
N LYS A 254 -17.08 -8.82 -13.28
CA LYS A 254 -16.53 -8.84 -14.65
C LYS A 254 -16.90 -7.54 -15.36
N CYS A 255 -15.91 -6.82 -15.87
CA CYS A 255 -16.16 -5.66 -16.72
C CYS A 255 -16.69 -6.13 -18.08
N SER A 256 -17.66 -5.43 -18.67
CA SER A 256 -18.21 -5.83 -19.97
C SER A 256 -17.25 -5.49 -21.10
N ASP A 257 -16.83 -4.23 -21.24
CA ASP A 257 -15.97 -3.78 -22.35
C ASP A 257 -15.14 -2.51 -22.06
N LYS A 258 -15.50 -1.69 -21.06
CA LYS A 258 -14.87 -0.38 -20.79
C LYS A 258 -14.77 -0.14 -19.28
N ASP A 259 -13.65 0.41 -18.82
CA ASP A 259 -13.33 0.51 -17.39
C ASP A 259 -14.42 1.20 -16.56
N PHE A 260 -15.01 2.27 -17.08
CA PHE A 260 -16.09 3.00 -16.40
C PHE A 260 -17.43 2.22 -16.30
N HIS A 261 -17.54 1.02 -16.88
CA HIS A 261 -18.63 0.08 -16.59
C HIS A 261 -18.43 -0.70 -15.28
N GLY A 262 -17.25 -0.57 -14.67
CA GLY A 262 -16.87 -1.18 -13.41
C GLY A 262 -16.56 -2.67 -13.51
N GLY A 263 -15.68 -3.13 -12.64
CA GLY A 263 -15.16 -4.49 -12.58
C GLY A 263 -13.80 -4.62 -13.26
N TYR A 264 -13.36 -5.88 -13.41
CA TYR A 264 -12.08 -6.24 -14.01
C TYR A 264 -12.24 -6.63 -15.47
N LEU A 265 -11.44 -6.01 -16.37
CA LEU A 265 -11.34 -6.35 -17.79
C LEU A 265 -10.74 -7.75 -18.00
N TYR A 266 -9.59 -8.01 -17.37
CA TYR A 266 -8.90 -9.30 -17.48
C TYR A 266 -9.58 -10.39 -16.63
N PRO A 267 -9.42 -11.68 -17.01
CA PRO A 267 -9.95 -12.80 -16.24
C PRO A 267 -9.47 -12.84 -14.79
N ALA A 268 -10.27 -13.41 -13.89
CA ALA A 268 -9.89 -13.54 -12.47
C ALA A 268 -8.57 -14.27 -12.25
N SER A 269 -8.21 -15.24 -13.09
CA SER A 269 -6.91 -15.95 -13.03
C SER A 269 -5.72 -15.02 -13.30
N PHE A 270 -5.86 -14.05 -14.19
CA PHE A 270 -4.87 -13.01 -14.46
C PHE A 270 -4.73 -12.08 -13.25
N VAL A 271 -5.85 -11.55 -12.77
CA VAL A 271 -5.88 -10.65 -11.60
C VAL A 271 -5.26 -11.33 -10.38
N ASN A 272 -5.60 -12.59 -10.13
CA ASN A 272 -5.04 -13.37 -9.02
C ASN A 272 -3.54 -13.65 -9.20
N MET A 273 -3.05 -13.80 -10.42
CA MET A 273 -1.62 -13.95 -10.69
C MET A 273 -0.86 -12.66 -10.35
N VAL A 274 -1.34 -11.50 -10.80
CA VAL A 274 -0.75 -10.18 -10.48
C VAL A 274 -0.73 -9.95 -8.97
N GLN A 275 -1.87 -10.11 -8.29
CA GLN A 275 -1.95 -9.92 -6.84
C GLN A 275 -1.03 -10.87 -6.07
N ARG A 276 -0.89 -12.12 -6.54
CA ARG A 276 0.01 -13.08 -5.91
C ARG A 276 1.49 -12.67 -6.08
N GLN A 277 1.87 -12.19 -7.26
CA GLN A 277 3.23 -11.69 -7.49
C GLN A 277 3.58 -10.51 -6.59
N GLN A 278 2.65 -9.55 -6.45
CA GLN A 278 2.91 -8.29 -5.78
C GLN A 278 2.64 -8.33 -4.26
N SER A 279 1.59 -9.03 -3.81
CA SER A 279 1.06 -8.89 -2.45
C SER A 279 1.05 -10.19 -1.64
N TRP A 280 1.48 -11.33 -2.18
CA TRP A 280 1.43 -12.60 -1.42
C TRP A 280 2.28 -12.57 -0.14
N SER A 281 3.39 -11.84 -0.14
CA SER A 281 4.29 -11.72 1.02
C SER A 281 3.70 -10.89 2.15
N LEU A 282 2.55 -10.22 1.97
CA LEU A 282 1.85 -9.53 3.04
C LEU A 282 1.32 -10.54 4.09
N PRO A 283 1.02 -10.08 5.32
CA PRO A 283 0.27 -10.88 6.28
C PRO A 283 -1.04 -11.41 5.69
N ASP A 284 -1.59 -12.47 6.28
CA ASP A 284 -2.80 -13.07 5.75
C ASP A 284 -3.97 -12.10 5.84
N ALA A 285 -4.81 -12.05 4.80
CA ALA A 285 -5.93 -11.15 4.74
C ALA A 285 -6.86 -11.34 5.96
N PHE A 286 -7.36 -10.22 6.49
CA PHE A 286 -8.24 -10.22 7.67
C PHE A 286 -9.47 -11.12 7.49
N ASP A 287 -10.09 -11.05 6.32
CA ASP A 287 -11.08 -12.01 5.87
C ASP A 287 -10.71 -12.44 4.44
N PRO A 288 -10.18 -13.67 4.24
CA PRO A 288 -9.63 -14.13 2.97
C PRO A 288 -10.71 -14.55 1.96
N THR A 289 -12.00 -14.39 2.27
CA THR A 289 -13.09 -14.76 1.34
C THR A 289 -12.92 -14.02 0.00
N PRO A 290 -12.82 -14.72 -1.13
CA PRO A 290 -12.72 -14.07 -2.44
C PRO A 290 -13.93 -13.18 -2.74
N VAL A 291 -13.74 -12.14 -3.55
CA VAL A 291 -14.83 -11.35 -4.10
C VAL A 291 -15.40 -12.06 -5.35
N GLN A 292 -16.26 -11.39 -6.13
CA GLN A 292 -16.84 -11.97 -7.34
C GLN A 292 -15.75 -12.52 -8.29
N GLN A 293 -16.14 -13.48 -9.13
CA GLN A 293 -15.26 -14.25 -10.01
C GLN A 293 -14.17 -15.08 -9.30
N GLY A 294 -14.16 -15.14 -7.97
CA GLY A 294 -13.10 -15.82 -7.21
C GLY A 294 -11.80 -15.01 -7.16
N ILE A 295 -11.87 -13.70 -7.33
CA ILE A 295 -10.71 -12.82 -7.16
C ILE A 295 -10.36 -12.74 -5.68
N THR A 296 -9.11 -13.05 -5.33
CA THR A 296 -8.61 -13.04 -3.95
C THR A 296 -8.47 -11.61 -3.40
N VAL A 297 -8.33 -11.51 -2.09
CA VAL A 297 -8.16 -10.25 -1.34
C VAL A 297 -6.91 -10.29 -0.47
N TYR A 298 -6.33 -9.14 -0.16
CA TYR A 298 -5.12 -9.01 0.67
C TYR A 298 -5.20 -7.94 1.79
N TYR A 299 -6.33 -7.26 1.99
CA TYR A 299 -6.43 -6.25 3.05
C TYR A 299 -6.16 -6.88 4.44
N THR A 300 -5.24 -6.27 5.18
CA THR A 300 -4.68 -6.79 6.45
C THR A 300 -4.01 -5.67 7.22
N ASP A 301 -3.44 -5.95 8.38
CA ASP A 301 -2.45 -5.08 9.01
C ASP A 301 -1.06 -5.73 9.14
N LEU A 302 -0.06 -4.90 9.38
CA LEU A 302 1.32 -5.26 9.70
C LEU A 302 1.79 -4.36 10.85
N THR A 303 2.52 -4.91 11.82
CA THR A 303 3.11 -4.11 12.91
C THR A 303 4.62 -4.21 12.85
N LEU A 304 5.29 -3.04 12.85
CA LEU A 304 6.74 -2.91 12.80
C LEU A 304 7.18 -1.69 13.61
N GLY A 305 8.17 -1.85 14.48
CA GLY A 305 8.78 -0.75 15.22
C GLY A 305 7.80 -0.01 16.13
N ARG A 306 6.81 -0.71 16.67
CA ARG A 306 5.69 -0.17 17.46
C ARG A 306 4.68 0.66 16.65
N ILE A 307 4.59 0.45 15.34
CA ILE A 307 3.63 1.11 14.47
C ILE A 307 2.81 0.04 13.78
N SER A 308 1.49 0.14 13.90
CA SER A 308 0.55 -0.76 13.22
C SER A 308 0.03 -0.07 11.96
N PHE A 309 0.27 -0.72 10.82
CA PHE A 309 -0.09 -0.27 9.47
C PHE A 309 -1.29 -1.05 8.97
N ALA A 310 -2.45 -0.41 8.79
CA ALA A 310 -3.55 -1.01 8.04
C ALA A 310 -3.30 -0.88 6.54
N ILE A 311 -3.44 -1.98 5.80
CA ILE A 311 -3.21 -2.10 4.38
C ILE A 311 -4.56 -2.30 3.69
N LEU A 312 -4.96 -1.37 2.82
CA LEU A 312 -6.28 -1.36 2.19
C LEU A 312 -6.26 -1.84 0.73
N GLU A 313 -7.44 -2.23 0.26
CA GLU A 313 -7.78 -2.50 -1.13
C GLU A 313 -8.84 -1.50 -1.61
N ASP A 314 -8.48 -0.22 -1.67
CA ASP A 314 -9.47 0.84 -1.90
C ASP A 314 -10.12 0.78 -3.30
N ARG A 315 -9.39 0.32 -4.32
CA ARG A 315 -9.89 0.12 -5.70
C ARG A 315 -10.88 -1.05 -5.81
N LYS A 316 -10.64 -2.14 -5.07
CA LYS A 316 -11.31 -3.44 -5.30
C LYS A 316 -12.83 -3.39 -5.05
N PHE A 317 -13.23 -2.68 -4.02
CA PHE A 317 -14.63 -2.60 -3.59
C PHE A 317 -15.34 -1.35 -4.12
N LYS A 318 -14.58 -0.39 -4.64
CA LYS A 318 -15.10 0.90 -5.09
C LYS A 318 -16.14 0.74 -6.19
N SER A 319 -17.25 1.43 -6.03
CA SER A 319 -18.29 1.52 -7.05
C SER A 319 -17.78 2.24 -8.29
N THR A 320 -18.31 1.88 -9.44
CA THR A 320 -18.04 2.50 -10.72
C THR A 320 -18.58 3.91 -10.79
N TRP A 321 -17.85 4.71 -11.58
CA TRP A 321 -18.19 6.07 -11.96
C TRP A 321 -19.68 6.23 -12.23
N HIS A 322 -20.21 7.40 -11.88
CA HIS A 322 -21.61 7.73 -12.11
C HIS A 322 -21.76 9.18 -12.58
N PRO A 323 -22.64 9.47 -13.56
CA PRO A 323 -22.82 10.83 -14.08
C PRO A 323 -23.27 11.81 -12.99
N ASN A 324 -24.12 11.35 -12.06
CA ASN A 324 -24.36 12.04 -10.80
C ASN A 324 -23.32 11.58 -9.76
N ALA A 325 -22.33 12.40 -9.49
CA ALA A 325 -21.32 12.13 -8.45
C ALA A 325 -21.95 11.94 -7.06
N ASP A 326 -23.11 12.52 -6.80
CA ASP A 326 -23.78 12.45 -5.51
C ASP A 326 -24.79 11.29 -5.47
N ALA A 327 -24.64 10.31 -6.35
CA ALA A 327 -25.51 9.14 -6.40
C ALA A 327 -25.51 8.39 -5.05
N PRO A 328 -26.69 8.12 -4.46
CA PRO A 328 -26.78 7.39 -3.21
C PRO A 328 -26.34 5.94 -3.40
N GLY A 329 -25.89 5.31 -2.31
CA GLY A 329 -25.54 3.88 -2.30
C GLY A 329 -24.20 3.54 -2.96
N LYS A 330 -23.37 4.52 -3.30
CA LYS A 330 -22.02 4.28 -3.82
C LYS A 330 -21.07 3.86 -2.71
N ILE A 331 -20.27 2.84 -2.99
CA ILE A 331 -19.36 2.16 -2.06
C ILE A 331 -17.93 2.60 -2.35
N LEU A 332 -17.13 2.79 -1.29
CA LEU A 332 -15.68 2.98 -1.37
C LEU A 332 -14.96 1.70 -0.94
N LEU A 333 -14.80 1.48 0.38
CA LEU A 333 -14.04 0.34 0.91
C LEU A 333 -14.87 -0.96 1.04
N GLY A 334 -16.19 -0.86 1.10
CA GLY A 334 -17.09 -1.98 1.37
C GLY A 334 -17.10 -2.41 2.86
N ASP A 335 -18.15 -3.12 3.26
CA ASP A 335 -18.39 -3.43 4.68
C ASP A 335 -17.32 -4.34 5.30
N ARG A 336 -16.71 -5.21 4.50
CA ARG A 336 -15.65 -6.13 4.95
C ARG A 336 -14.39 -5.37 5.39
N GLN A 337 -13.95 -4.38 4.62
CA GLN A 337 -12.83 -3.52 5.02
C GLN A 337 -13.20 -2.60 6.19
N TYR A 338 -14.46 -2.15 6.31
CA TYR A 338 -14.88 -1.41 7.50
C TYR A 338 -14.92 -2.28 8.76
N ALA A 339 -15.31 -3.55 8.65
CA ALA A 339 -15.23 -4.51 9.76
C ALA A 339 -13.77 -4.76 10.18
N PHE A 340 -12.86 -4.92 9.20
CA PHE A 340 -11.42 -4.94 9.45
C PHE A 340 -10.96 -3.69 10.21
N LEU A 341 -11.23 -2.49 9.68
CA LEU A 341 -10.83 -1.23 10.33
C LEU A 341 -11.41 -1.09 11.73
N ASP A 342 -12.60 -1.63 11.99
CA ASP A 342 -13.25 -1.67 13.31
C ASP A 342 -12.54 -2.58 14.31
N SER A 343 -12.16 -3.79 13.88
CA SER A 343 -11.32 -4.69 14.66
C SER A 343 -9.94 -4.08 14.93
N TRP A 344 -9.26 -3.63 13.87
CA TRP A 344 -7.93 -3.02 13.92
C TRP A 344 -7.87 -1.76 14.79
N SER A 345 -8.99 -1.02 14.91
CA SER A 345 -9.04 0.17 15.76
C SER A 345 -8.94 -0.14 17.25
N ARG A 346 -9.33 -1.36 17.65
CA ARG A 346 -9.34 -1.79 19.06
C ARG A 346 -8.15 -2.65 19.45
N ASP A 347 -7.40 -3.15 18.47
CA ASP A 347 -6.19 -3.92 18.69
C ASP A 347 -4.96 -3.02 18.59
N TRP A 348 -4.25 -2.83 19.69
CA TRP A 348 -3.01 -2.07 19.77
C TRP A 348 -1.83 -2.94 20.18
N THR A 349 -1.95 -4.26 20.00
CA THR A 349 -0.90 -5.23 20.36
C THR A 349 0.42 -4.84 19.70
N GLY A 350 1.43 -4.58 20.51
CA GLY A 350 2.76 -4.19 20.04
C GLY A 350 2.84 -2.83 19.35
N ALA A 351 1.79 -1.98 19.41
CA ALA A 351 1.75 -0.71 18.69
C ALA A 351 1.45 0.50 19.60
N ASP A 352 2.14 1.61 19.33
CA ASP A 352 1.95 2.93 19.93
C ASP A 352 1.32 3.93 18.93
N LEU A 353 1.47 3.69 17.63
CA LEU A 353 0.91 4.50 16.55
C LEU A 353 0.17 3.65 15.52
N LYS A 354 -0.73 4.31 14.79
CA LYS A 354 -1.55 3.73 13.73
C LYS A 354 -1.30 4.49 12.44
N VAL A 355 -1.13 3.76 11.34
CA VAL A 355 -0.93 4.31 9.99
C VAL A 355 -1.83 3.54 9.03
N VAL A 356 -2.37 4.22 8.03
CA VAL A 356 -3.15 3.59 6.96
C VAL A 356 -2.42 3.74 5.64
N LEU A 357 -2.34 2.66 4.89
CA LEU A 357 -1.74 2.56 3.56
C LEU A 357 -2.85 2.23 2.55
N SER A 358 -2.96 3.02 1.48
CA SER A 358 -3.91 2.78 0.39
C SER A 358 -3.34 3.21 -0.96
N GLN A 359 -4.03 2.87 -2.04
CA GLN A 359 -3.62 3.20 -3.39
C GLN A 359 -3.81 4.70 -3.65
N SER A 360 -5.03 5.21 -3.42
CA SER A 360 -5.40 6.56 -3.85
C SER A 360 -5.76 7.50 -2.68
N PRO A 361 -5.55 8.82 -2.83
CA PRO A 361 -5.84 9.80 -1.79
C PRO A 361 -7.33 9.94 -1.52
N PHE A 362 -7.69 10.16 -0.24
CA PHE A 362 -9.08 10.35 0.21
C PHE A 362 -9.55 11.81 0.01
N VAL A 363 -9.08 12.44 -1.06
CA VAL A 363 -9.43 13.79 -1.52
C VAL A 363 -9.09 13.93 -3.00
N ALA A 364 -9.89 14.70 -3.75
CA ALA A 364 -9.59 15.06 -5.13
C ALA A 364 -8.78 16.37 -5.19
N HIS A 365 -7.52 16.34 -4.76
CA HIS A 365 -6.74 17.57 -4.61
C HIS A 365 -6.16 18.12 -5.92
N ALA A 366 -5.84 17.30 -6.93
CA ALA A 366 -5.28 17.80 -8.19
C ALA A 366 -6.27 18.73 -8.94
N SER A 367 -5.75 19.82 -9.51
CA SER A 367 -6.55 20.80 -10.28
C SER A 367 -6.48 20.56 -11.79
N TYR A 368 -5.34 20.07 -12.30
CA TYR A 368 -5.11 19.84 -13.72
C TYR A 368 -4.65 18.43 -14.03
N SER A 369 -4.97 17.93 -15.23
CA SER A 369 -4.71 16.57 -15.66
C SER A 369 -4.06 16.49 -17.04
N GLY A 370 -2.84 15.97 -17.10
CA GLY A 370 -2.04 15.75 -18.31
C GLY A 370 -1.51 17.03 -18.98
N GLN A 371 -2.23 18.14 -18.85
CA GLN A 371 -1.81 19.48 -19.24
C GLN A 371 -2.61 20.54 -18.46
N THR A 372 -2.05 21.72 -18.23
CA THR A 372 -2.72 22.81 -17.47
C THR A 372 -3.90 23.46 -18.19
N SER A 373 -4.09 23.21 -19.49
CA SER A 373 -5.33 23.61 -20.18
C SER A 373 -6.51 22.66 -19.91
N ARG A 374 -6.29 21.54 -19.22
CA ARG A 374 -7.32 20.55 -18.87
C ARG A 374 -7.58 20.55 -17.37
N ARG A 375 -8.44 21.46 -16.91
CA ARG A 375 -8.91 21.51 -15.52
C ARG A 375 -9.79 20.32 -15.20
N ILE A 376 -9.60 19.73 -14.04
CA ILE A 376 -10.37 18.59 -13.56
C ILE A 376 -11.69 19.11 -13.00
N VAL A 377 -12.81 18.55 -13.47
CA VAL A 377 -14.14 18.91 -12.94
C VAL A 377 -14.50 18.03 -11.75
N LYS A 378 -14.46 16.71 -11.86
CA LYS A 378 -14.69 15.79 -10.73
C LYS A 378 -13.85 14.53 -10.91
N ASP A 379 -12.82 14.35 -10.08
CA ASP A 379 -11.92 13.20 -10.16
C ASP A 379 -12.47 11.98 -9.41
N HIS A 380 -13.29 11.19 -10.09
CA HIS A 380 -13.90 9.99 -9.51
C HIS A 380 -12.91 8.85 -9.31
N ASP A 381 -11.71 8.99 -9.86
CA ASP A 381 -10.65 8.01 -9.71
C ASP A 381 -10.02 8.11 -8.32
N THR A 382 -9.88 9.32 -7.78
CA THR A 382 -9.50 9.53 -6.38
C THR A 382 -10.56 9.02 -5.40
N ASN A 383 -10.16 8.78 -4.16
CA ASN A 383 -11.07 8.44 -3.08
C ASN A 383 -11.68 9.67 -2.41
N GLY A 384 -11.60 10.85 -3.03
CA GLY A 384 -12.52 11.97 -2.75
C GLY A 384 -13.98 11.59 -3.06
N TRP A 385 -14.17 10.56 -3.88
CA TRP A 385 -15.47 10.02 -4.28
C TRP A 385 -15.55 8.50 -4.02
N PRO A 386 -16.73 7.98 -3.61
CA PRO A 386 -17.95 8.70 -3.25
C PRO A 386 -17.86 9.41 -1.88
N VAL A 387 -18.40 10.63 -1.76
CA VAL A 387 -18.29 11.49 -0.56
C VAL A 387 -18.70 10.75 0.73
N GLY A 388 -19.82 10.02 0.71
CA GLY A 388 -20.29 9.26 1.87
C GLY A 388 -19.31 8.16 2.30
N GLY A 389 -18.80 7.39 1.34
CA GLY A 389 -17.80 6.34 1.57
C GLY A 389 -16.46 6.91 2.05
N ARG A 390 -16.03 8.02 1.43
CA ARG A 390 -14.85 8.80 1.83
C ARG A 390 -14.98 9.26 3.27
N ASN A 391 -16.08 9.92 3.64
CA ASN A 391 -16.28 10.44 5.00
C ASN A 391 -16.30 9.30 6.04
N LYS A 392 -16.92 8.15 5.72
CA LYS A 392 -16.88 6.97 6.59
C LYS A 392 -15.45 6.45 6.78
N ALA A 393 -14.64 6.43 5.72
CA ALA A 393 -13.25 6.00 5.78
C ALA A 393 -12.38 6.99 6.60
N VAL A 394 -12.44 8.29 6.29
CA VAL A 394 -11.67 9.31 7.03
C VAL A 394 -12.06 9.35 8.52
N ARG A 395 -13.34 9.14 8.88
CA ARG A 395 -13.74 8.97 10.30
C ARG A 395 -13.11 7.74 10.96
N ALA A 396 -13.01 6.62 10.24
CA ALA A 396 -12.38 5.40 10.75
C ALA A 396 -10.87 5.60 11.00
N LEU A 397 -10.20 6.44 10.22
CA LEU A 397 -8.80 6.83 10.46
C LEU A 397 -8.68 7.80 11.64
N ARG A 398 -9.53 8.85 11.68
CA ARG A 398 -9.56 9.86 12.75
C ARG A 398 -9.72 9.23 14.13
N ARG A 399 -10.63 8.27 14.28
CA ARG A 399 -10.98 7.69 15.59
C ARG A 399 -9.78 6.99 16.26
N VAL A 400 -8.74 6.65 15.50
CA VAL A 400 -7.49 6.08 16.02
C VAL A 400 -6.28 6.98 15.82
N ARG A 401 -6.50 8.23 15.41
CA ARG A 401 -5.47 9.22 15.13
C ARG A 401 -4.45 8.73 14.09
N ALA A 402 -4.91 7.94 13.11
CA ALA A 402 -4.03 7.38 12.10
C ALA A 402 -3.57 8.42 11.08
N THR A 403 -2.31 8.32 10.69
CA THR A 403 -1.75 9.02 9.52
C THR A 403 -2.02 8.20 8.25
N HIS A 404 -2.37 8.85 7.13
CA HIS A 404 -2.67 8.16 5.86
C HIS A 404 -1.58 8.37 4.80
N ILE A 405 -1.08 7.29 4.21
CA ILE A 405 -0.06 7.31 3.16
C ILE A 405 -0.62 6.63 1.91
N CYS A 406 -0.45 7.26 0.74
CA CYS A 406 -1.02 6.79 -0.53
C CYS A 406 -0.21 7.25 -1.77
N GLY A 407 -0.61 6.79 -2.96
CA GLY A 407 0.02 7.09 -4.25
C GLY A 407 -0.97 7.61 -5.32
N ASP A 408 -0.95 7.02 -6.51
CA ASP A 408 -1.86 7.28 -7.66
C ASP A 408 -1.71 8.66 -8.35
N GLN A 409 -1.82 9.78 -7.64
CA GLN A 409 -2.05 11.08 -8.29
C GLN A 409 -0.84 11.74 -8.98
N HIS A 410 0.34 11.12 -8.99
CA HIS A 410 1.58 11.68 -9.58
C HIS A 410 1.93 13.10 -9.09
N LEU A 411 1.42 13.48 -7.93
CA LEU A 411 1.57 14.80 -7.32
C LEU A 411 1.91 14.58 -5.85
N GLY A 412 3.14 14.93 -5.47
CA GLY A 412 3.51 14.92 -4.07
C GLY A 412 2.66 15.95 -3.33
N ALA A 413 1.82 15.52 -2.40
CA ALA A 413 0.90 16.42 -1.69
C ALA A 413 0.66 15.97 -0.25
N VAL A 414 0.71 16.94 0.67
CA VAL A 414 0.33 16.76 2.06
C VAL A 414 -0.94 17.55 2.31
N VAL A 415 -1.98 16.86 2.80
CA VAL A 415 -3.23 17.50 3.20
C VAL A 415 -3.61 17.12 4.61
N GLN A 416 -4.33 18.00 5.30
CA GLN A 416 -5.12 17.62 6.47
C GLN A 416 -6.58 17.49 6.04
N HIS A 417 -7.18 16.33 6.30
CA HIS A 417 -8.56 16.08 5.90
C HIS A 417 -9.54 16.82 6.81
N GLY A 418 -10.60 17.36 6.20
CA GLY A 418 -11.83 17.72 6.88
C GLY A 418 -12.93 16.68 6.63
N ILE A 419 -13.91 16.55 7.52
CA ILE A 419 -15.11 15.72 7.40
C ILE A 419 -16.35 16.59 7.61
N ASP A 420 -16.54 17.08 8.83
CA ASP A 420 -17.67 17.93 9.22
C ASP A 420 -17.28 19.42 9.08
N GLY A 421 -16.01 19.73 9.34
CA GLY A 421 -15.36 21.03 9.12
C GLY A 421 -14.01 20.88 8.40
N PHE A 422 -13.22 21.95 8.37
CA PHE A 422 -11.81 21.86 7.99
C PHE A 422 -10.97 21.34 9.16
N ARG A 423 -9.88 20.62 8.87
CA ARG A 423 -8.86 20.18 9.84
C ARG A 423 -9.37 19.30 10.99
N ASP A 424 -10.58 18.76 10.90
CA ASP A 424 -11.15 17.88 11.92
C ASP A 424 -10.83 16.40 11.67
N GLY A 425 -9.91 16.08 10.76
CA GLY A 425 -9.50 14.73 10.38
C GLY A 425 -7.98 14.58 10.22
N PRO A 426 -7.53 13.39 9.77
CA PRO A 426 -6.13 13.02 9.72
C PRO A 426 -5.33 13.76 8.64
N TYR A 427 -4.03 13.89 8.87
CA TYR A 427 -3.06 14.20 7.84
C TYR A 427 -2.89 13.01 6.89
N SER A 428 -2.75 13.32 5.60
CA SER A 428 -2.35 12.35 4.59
C SER A 428 -1.21 12.86 3.72
N PHE A 429 -0.42 11.92 3.20
CA PHE A 429 0.65 12.18 2.27
C PHE A 429 0.48 11.30 1.03
N THR A 430 0.20 11.93 -0.10
CA THR A 430 0.28 11.33 -1.43
C THR A 430 1.73 11.41 -1.92
N SER A 431 2.41 10.28 -2.11
CA SER A 431 3.78 10.28 -2.63
C SER A 431 3.84 10.79 -4.07
N PRO A 432 4.90 11.51 -4.46
CA PRO A 432 5.13 11.80 -5.86
C PRO A 432 5.33 10.49 -6.64
N ALA A 433 5.12 10.53 -7.96
CA ALA A 433 5.45 9.40 -8.81
C ALA A 433 6.97 9.14 -8.79
N LEU A 434 7.38 7.87 -8.73
CA LEU A 434 8.77 7.44 -8.90
C LEU A 434 9.35 7.97 -10.21
N VAL A 435 8.54 7.94 -11.27
CA VAL A 435 8.84 8.55 -12.57
C VAL A 435 7.58 9.13 -13.20
N ASN A 436 7.50 10.46 -13.24
CA ASN A 436 6.34 11.19 -13.71
C ASN A 436 6.43 11.51 -15.22
N THR A 437 6.19 10.51 -16.07
CA THR A 437 6.20 10.70 -17.55
C THR A 437 4.97 10.13 -18.27
N ILE A 438 4.11 9.38 -17.57
CA ILE A 438 2.84 8.90 -18.14
C ILE A 438 1.81 10.02 -18.15
N TRP A 439 1.58 10.64 -16.98
CA TRP A 439 0.44 11.53 -16.78
C TRP A 439 0.65 12.55 -15.65
N GLY A 440 1.04 13.78 -15.97
CA GLY A 440 1.23 14.83 -14.96
C GLY A 440 -0.08 15.29 -14.32
N ARG A 441 -0.01 15.64 -13.03
CA ARG A 441 -1.06 16.34 -12.28
C ARG A 441 -0.43 17.55 -11.58
N TRP A 442 -1.23 18.61 -11.41
CA TRP A 442 -0.78 19.84 -10.76
C TRP A 442 -1.84 20.35 -9.79
N TRP A 443 -1.40 20.89 -8.65
CA TRP A 443 -2.21 21.71 -7.76
C TRP A 443 -2.13 23.17 -8.16
N TRP A 444 -3.28 23.78 -8.43
CA TRP A 444 -3.38 25.18 -8.82
C TRP A 444 -4.84 25.66 -8.63
N PRO A 445 -5.16 26.29 -7.49
CA PRO A 445 -6.51 26.72 -7.17
C PRO A 445 -7.02 27.73 -8.20
N GLU A 446 -8.35 27.80 -8.38
CA GLU A 446 -8.97 28.53 -9.49
C GLU A 446 -8.74 30.05 -9.43
N ASP A 447 -8.74 30.60 -8.23
CA ASP A 447 -8.53 32.02 -7.94
C ASP A 447 -7.04 32.37 -7.74
N GLU A 448 -6.17 31.37 -7.78
CA GLU A 448 -4.73 31.46 -7.50
C GLU A 448 -4.41 32.08 -6.15
N GLN A 449 -5.36 32.05 -5.20
CA GLN A 449 -5.19 32.61 -3.86
C GLN A 449 -4.75 31.52 -2.87
N PRO A 450 -4.05 31.91 -1.78
CA PRO A 450 -3.94 31.07 -0.61
C PRO A 450 -5.32 30.64 -0.10
N GLY A 451 -5.37 29.46 0.51
CA GLY A 451 -6.60 28.92 1.08
C GLY A 451 -7.04 29.74 2.28
N THR A 452 -8.28 29.54 2.69
CA THR A 452 -8.83 30.21 3.88
C THR A 452 -8.32 29.57 5.18
N GLY A 453 -8.83 30.02 6.33
CA GLY A 453 -8.50 29.45 7.64
C GLY A 453 -7.19 29.97 8.23
N ASP A 454 -6.71 29.29 9.27
CA ASP A 454 -5.49 29.67 9.96
C ASP A 454 -4.27 29.55 9.04
N GLN A 455 -3.39 30.54 9.14
CA GLN A 455 -2.19 30.63 8.30
C GLN A 455 -1.30 29.40 8.50
N ILE A 456 -0.89 28.81 7.38
CA ILE A 456 0.09 27.73 7.36
C ILE A 456 1.48 28.35 7.14
N ALA A 457 2.40 28.06 8.04
CA ALA A 457 3.80 28.42 7.88
C ALA A 457 4.41 27.59 6.74
N SER A 458 4.43 28.15 5.53
CA SER A 458 5.00 27.49 4.35
C SER A 458 5.61 28.52 3.40
N ALA A 459 6.60 28.09 2.62
CA ALA A 459 7.14 28.89 1.52
C ALA A 459 6.27 28.79 0.25
N LEU A 460 5.27 27.91 0.24
CA LEU A 460 4.34 27.68 -0.86
C LEU A 460 3.16 28.67 -0.78
N THR A 461 2.67 29.11 -1.94
CA THR A 461 1.63 30.15 -2.04
C THR A 461 0.23 29.59 -1.80
N TRP A 462 -0.09 28.43 -2.39
CA TRP A 462 -1.46 27.90 -2.42
C TRP A 462 -1.68 26.86 -1.32
N VAL A 463 -1.44 27.27 -0.08
CA VAL A 463 -1.70 26.49 1.14
C VAL A 463 -2.86 27.10 1.91
N GLY A 464 -3.57 26.28 2.68
CA GLY A 464 -4.73 26.70 3.47
C GLY A 464 -5.95 25.81 3.23
N ASP A 465 -7.11 26.27 3.67
CA ASP A 465 -8.36 25.52 3.62
C ASP A 465 -9.07 25.68 2.26
N TYR A 466 -9.36 24.54 1.61
CA TYR A 466 -9.99 24.44 0.30
C TYR A 466 -11.05 23.32 0.29
N ARG A 467 -11.98 23.39 -0.67
CA ARG A 467 -12.88 22.28 -0.98
C ARG A 467 -12.49 21.65 -2.29
N ASP A 468 -12.47 20.32 -2.34
CA ASP A 468 -12.36 19.64 -3.62
C ASP A 468 -13.66 19.79 -4.41
N ASN A 469 -13.68 19.35 -5.67
CA ASN A 469 -14.85 19.51 -6.52
C ASN A 469 -16.04 18.59 -6.17
N PHE A 470 -15.89 17.73 -5.16
CA PHE A 470 -17.00 17.00 -4.53
C PHE A 470 -17.52 17.71 -3.26
N GLY A 471 -16.91 18.84 -2.88
CA GLY A 471 -17.25 19.62 -1.70
C GLY A 471 -16.55 19.15 -0.43
N ASN A 472 -15.66 18.14 -0.50
CA ASN A 472 -14.95 17.66 0.68
C ASN A 472 -14.02 18.75 1.21
N PRO A 473 -14.10 19.13 2.50
CA PRO A 473 -13.15 20.05 3.08
C PRO A 473 -11.78 19.38 3.23
N PHE A 474 -10.73 20.09 2.86
CA PHE A 474 -9.35 19.70 3.13
C PHE A 474 -8.48 20.93 3.28
N THR A 475 -7.32 20.76 3.89
CA THR A 475 -6.33 21.80 4.06
C THR A 475 -5.07 21.38 3.31
N MET A 476 -4.65 22.17 2.32
CA MET A 476 -3.39 21.94 1.60
C MET A 476 -2.22 22.42 2.47
N ILE A 477 -1.32 21.50 2.84
CA ILE A 477 -0.13 21.80 3.64
C ILE A 477 1.10 22.00 2.75
N ALA A 478 1.31 21.11 1.78
CA ALA A 478 2.34 21.25 0.76
C ALA A 478 2.00 20.47 -0.51
N TYR A 479 2.61 20.88 -1.63
CA TYR A 479 2.45 20.28 -2.94
C TYR A 479 3.74 20.43 -3.77
N ALA A 480 4.02 19.46 -4.64
CA ALA A 480 5.18 19.43 -5.51
C ALA A 480 4.75 19.40 -6.98
N ASN A 481 4.54 20.58 -7.56
CA ASN A 481 4.21 20.71 -8.99
C ASN A 481 5.44 20.49 -9.86
N ALA A 482 5.25 19.83 -11.00
CA ALA A 482 6.26 19.81 -12.07
C ALA A 482 6.36 21.22 -12.70
N GLU A 483 7.58 21.61 -13.12
CA GLU A 483 7.80 22.90 -13.78
C GLU A 483 7.19 22.93 -15.19
N HIS A 484 7.27 21.80 -15.89
CA HIS A 484 6.63 21.61 -17.19
C HIS A 484 5.14 21.36 -17.02
N LEU A 485 4.34 21.95 -17.91
CA LEU A 485 2.89 22.06 -17.74
C LEU A 485 2.08 21.17 -18.70
N ASP A 486 2.74 20.30 -19.47
CA ASP A 486 2.10 19.29 -20.31
C ASP A 486 2.90 17.99 -20.41
N ASN A 487 2.19 16.90 -20.70
CA ASN A 487 2.75 15.54 -20.80
C ASN A 487 3.80 15.39 -21.91
N LYS A 488 3.70 16.13 -23.02
CA LYS A 488 4.66 16.03 -24.12
C LYS A 488 6.02 16.57 -23.65
N GLU A 489 6.02 17.68 -22.92
CA GLU A 489 7.22 18.22 -22.29
C GLU A 489 7.76 17.31 -21.19
N LEU A 490 6.91 16.82 -20.28
CA LEU A 490 7.35 15.91 -19.21
C LEU A 490 8.06 14.65 -19.76
N ARG A 491 7.61 14.13 -20.91
CA ARG A 491 8.23 12.98 -21.58
C ARG A 491 9.57 13.30 -22.25
N ALA A 492 9.85 14.57 -22.54
CA ALA A 492 11.11 14.96 -23.16
C ALA A 492 12.29 14.66 -22.21
N GLN A 493 13.44 14.28 -22.78
CA GLN A 493 14.64 13.98 -21.97
C GLN A 493 15.16 15.21 -21.24
N GLN A 494 15.02 16.40 -21.82
CA GLN A 494 15.42 17.67 -21.18
C GLN A 494 14.65 17.98 -19.90
N ALA A 495 13.42 17.46 -19.75
CA ALA A 495 12.59 17.68 -18.58
C ALA A 495 12.96 16.76 -17.40
N ARG A 496 13.92 15.84 -17.58
CA ARG A 496 14.16 14.72 -16.66
C ARG A 496 14.38 15.15 -15.20
N THR A 497 14.98 16.30 -14.92
CA THR A 497 15.21 16.82 -13.56
C THR A 497 14.01 17.58 -12.98
N ASN A 498 13.02 17.97 -13.80
CA ASN A 498 11.98 18.94 -13.45
C ASN A 498 10.56 18.34 -13.56
N ARG A 499 10.45 17.01 -13.45
CA ARG A 499 9.20 16.24 -13.53
C ARG A 499 8.40 16.19 -12.22
N ALA A 500 8.95 16.75 -11.14
CA ALA A 500 8.47 16.52 -9.79
C ALA A 500 8.31 15.03 -9.45
N ASP A 501 9.19 14.18 -10.00
CA ASP A 501 9.27 12.76 -9.68
C ASP A 501 10.24 12.52 -8.51
N GLY A 502 10.03 11.44 -7.75
CA GLY A 502 10.76 11.24 -6.50
C GLY A 502 10.17 10.16 -5.61
N TYR A 503 10.38 10.31 -4.31
CA TYR A 503 9.86 9.41 -3.27
C TYR A 503 9.64 10.18 -1.97
N SER A 504 8.85 9.60 -1.08
CA SER A 504 8.55 10.17 0.24
C SER A 504 9.23 9.36 1.33
N LEU A 505 9.73 10.03 2.37
CA LEU A 505 10.07 9.39 3.64
C LEU A 505 9.14 9.90 4.74
N ILE A 506 8.73 8.99 5.61
CA ILE A 506 7.94 9.31 6.79
C ILE A 506 8.67 8.79 8.01
N ARG A 507 9.03 9.70 8.91
CA ARG A 507 9.69 9.39 10.18
C ARG A 507 8.67 9.45 11.29
N PHE A 508 8.56 8.35 12.04
CA PHE A 508 7.62 8.22 13.14
C PHE A 508 8.38 8.02 14.45
N THR A 509 8.21 8.93 15.38
CA THR A 509 8.69 8.79 16.76
C THR A 509 7.56 8.22 17.61
N ALA A 510 7.42 6.90 17.63
CA ALA A 510 6.32 6.19 18.31
C ALA A 510 6.18 6.58 19.79
N ALA A 511 7.31 6.93 20.44
CA ALA A 511 7.33 7.36 21.82
C ALA A 511 6.48 8.63 22.08
N THR A 512 6.58 9.63 21.20
CA THR A 512 5.97 10.97 21.36
C THR A 512 4.76 11.19 20.45
N GLY A 513 4.64 10.38 19.39
CA GLY A 513 3.69 10.57 18.30
C GLY A 513 4.11 11.64 17.30
N GLU A 514 5.31 12.21 17.41
CA GLU A 514 5.84 13.10 16.38
C GLU A 514 6.02 12.35 15.06
N THR A 515 5.53 12.94 13.98
CA THR A 515 5.59 12.40 12.62
C THR A 515 6.14 13.48 11.70
N THR A 516 7.16 13.14 10.92
CA THR A 516 7.77 14.04 9.93
C THR A 516 7.62 13.47 8.54
N PHE A 517 7.05 14.25 7.62
CA PHE A 517 6.99 13.97 6.20
C PHE A 517 8.14 14.66 5.47
N GLU A 518 8.81 13.90 4.61
CA GLU A 518 9.87 14.35 3.72
C GLU A 518 9.52 13.99 2.28
N CYS A 519 9.80 14.88 1.33
CA CYS A 519 9.52 14.69 -0.09
C CYS A 519 10.79 14.95 -0.89
N TRP A 520 11.38 13.89 -1.44
CA TRP A 520 12.70 13.94 -2.07
C TRP A 520 12.57 13.85 -3.60
N PRO A 521 13.09 14.85 -4.33
CA PRO A 521 13.26 14.74 -5.78
C PRO A 521 14.10 13.52 -6.15
N ARG A 522 13.80 12.90 -7.29
CA ARG A 522 14.49 11.71 -7.80
C ARG A 522 16.01 11.86 -7.87
N PHE A 523 16.48 13.07 -8.18
CA PHE A 523 17.90 13.41 -8.33
C PHE A 523 18.44 14.28 -7.18
N ALA A 524 17.80 14.20 -6.00
CA ALA A 524 18.23 14.94 -4.83
C ALA A 524 19.69 14.63 -4.45
N ASP A 525 20.43 15.70 -4.15
CA ASP A 525 21.77 15.62 -3.55
C ASP A 525 21.63 15.61 -2.02
N LEU A 526 21.75 14.43 -1.43
CA LEU A 526 21.52 14.23 0.00
C LEU A 526 22.54 14.96 0.89
N ASP A 527 23.67 15.40 0.35
CA ASP A 527 24.69 16.12 1.11
C ASP A 527 24.23 17.55 1.47
N GLN A 528 23.19 18.05 0.81
CA GLN A 528 22.54 19.34 1.13
C GLN A 528 21.49 19.21 2.25
N GLY A 529 21.29 18.00 2.80
CA GLY A 529 20.32 17.75 3.85
C GLY A 529 18.89 18.16 3.45
N ASN A 530 18.16 18.79 4.37
CA ASN A 530 16.77 19.20 4.14
C ASN A 530 16.59 20.17 2.95
N ALA A 531 17.63 20.91 2.55
CA ALA A 531 17.54 21.84 1.43
C ALA A 531 17.37 21.14 0.07
N ALA A 532 17.70 19.84 -0.03
CA ALA A 532 17.52 19.05 -1.25
C ALA A 532 16.10 18.48 -1.42
N GLN A 533 15.22 18.63 -0.43
CA GLN A 533 13.81 18.24 -0.54
C GLN A 533 13.03 19.20 -1.47
N PHE A 534 11.84 18.80 -1.91
CA PHE A 534 10.92 19.73 -2.55
C PHE A 534 10.58 20.90 -1.63
N LYS A 535 10.38 22.08 -2.20
CA LYS A 535 10.00 23.29 -1.47
C LYS A 535 8.74 23.04 -0.63
N GLY A 536 8.78 23.40 0.65
CA GLY A 536 7.67 23.22 1.59
C GLY A 536 7.81 22.01 2.52
N TRP A 537 8.81 21.14 2.29
CA TRP A 537 9.19 20.05 3.18
C TRP A 537 10.51 20.35 3.92
N PRO A 538 10.78 19.70 5.06
CA PRO A 538 9.94 18.72 5.75
C PRO A 538 8.75 19.32 6.50
N ILE A 539 7.71 18.51 6.74
CA ILE A 539 6.52 18.88 7.53
C ILE A 539 6.49 18.01 8.77
N THR A 540 6.36 18.61 9.96
CA THR A 540 6.27 17.86 11.23
C THR A 540 4.99 18.20 11.96
N PHE A 541 4.33 17.18 12.50
CA PHE A 541 3.11 17.27 13.30
C PHE A 541 3.08 16.14 14.33
N ASN A 542 2.21 16.24 15.33
CA ASN A 542 1.95 15.16 16.27
C ASN A 542 0.72 14.35 15.84
N ALA A 543 0.78 13.03 15.96
CA ALA A 543 -0.34 12.13 15.63
C ALA A 543 -1.64 12.50 16.35
N LYS A 544 -1.60 13.16 17.52
CA LYS A 544 -2.80 13.68 18.19
C LYS A 544 -3.60 14.67 17.33
N GLU A 545 -2.94 15.40 16.45
CA GLU A 545 -3.55 16.36 15.51
C GLU A 545 -4.36 15.68 14.42
N ASN A 546 -4.25 14.35 14.25
CA ASN A 546 -5.11 13.57 13.37
C ASN A 546 -6.57 13.47 13.86
N ASP A 547 -6.87 13.97 15.06
CA ASP A 547 -8.22 14.28 15.53
C ASP A 547 -8.30 15.75 15.95
N GLY A 548 -8.44 16.65 14.99
CA GLY A 548 -8.49 18.10 15.21
C GLY A 548 -9.84 18.64 15.71
N ARG A 549 -10.76 17.77 16.13
CA ARG A 549 -12.05 18.22 16.68
C ARG A 549 -11.86 18.94 18.01
N ALA A 550 -12.58 20.03 18.20
CA ALA A 550 -12.70 20.68 19.51
C ALA A 550 -13.64 19.88 20.43
N PRO A 551 -13.24 19.53 21.66
CA PRO A 551 -14.12 18.86 22.61
C PRO A 551 -15.37 19.70 22.94
N TYR A 552 -16.54 19.07 22.89
CA TYR A 552 -17.81 19.66 23.33
C TYR A 552 -17.93 19.68 24.86
N ALA A 553 -17.56 18.57 25.48
CA ALA A 553 -17.52 18.37 26.92
C ALA A 553 -16.49 17.29 27.25
N TYR A 554 -16.34 17.00 28.53
CA TYR A 554 -15.50 15.91 29.03
C TYR A 554 -16.30 14.99 29.95
N LEU A 555 -16.01 13.70 29.89
CA LEU A 555 -16.48 12.75 30.90
C LEU A 555 -15.73 12.97 32.22
N PRO A 556 -16.29 12.55 33.37
CA PRO A 556 -15.59 12.61 34.65
C PRO A 556 -14.17 12.02 34.56
N ALA A 557 -13.19 12.71 35.13
CA ALA A 557 -11.82 12.22 35.14
C ALA A 557 -11.70 10.87 35.87
N VAL A 558 -10.93 9.95 35.31
CA VAL A 558 -10.67 8.61 35.88
C VAL A 558 -9.19 8.34 36.04
N GLN A 559 -8.86 7.47 36.99
CA GLN A 559 -7.56 6.82 37.04
C GLN A 559 -7.54 5.68 36.02
N LEU A 560 -6.51 5.62 35.19
CA LEU A 560 -6.29 4.54 34.26
C LEU A 560 -5.65 3.35 34.98
N PRO A 561 -5.95 2.11 34.55
CA PRO A 561 -5.40 0.90 35.16
C PRO A 561 -3.88 0.79 34.97
N ILE A 562 -3.34 1.45 33.93
CA ILE A 562 -1.91 1.51 33.59
C ILE A 562 -1.61 2.85 32.91
N SER A 563 -0.34 3.30 32.96
CA SER A 563 0.07 4.60 32.40
C SER A 563 0.20 4.64 30.88
N ASN A 564 0.19 3.51 30.18
CA ASN A 564 0.24 3.44 28.70
C ASN A 564 -1.01 2.73 28.14
N ALA A 565 -2.18 3.07 28.69
CA ALA A 565 -3.43 2.39 28.38
C ALA A 565 -3.96 2.74 26.99
N VAL A 566 -4.58 1.76 26.33
CA VAL A 566 -5.52 2.00 25.24
C VAL A 566 -6.85 2.42 25.84
N VAL A 567 -7.36 3.59 25.44
CA VAL A 567 -8.66 4.10 25.88
C VAL A 567 -9.66 4.07 24.72
N GLU A 568 -10.91 3.76 25.01
CA GLU A 568 -12.02 3.73 24.04
C GLU A 568 -13.21 4.52 24.57
N VAL A 569 -13.80 5.36 23.73
CA VAL A 569 -15.10 5.98 24.01
C VAL A 569 -16.12 5.56 22.97
N MET A 570 -17.23 5.01 23.44
CA MET A 570 -18.41 4.66 22.64
C MET A 570 -19.54 5.65 22.92
N ASN A 571 -20.25 6.06 21.88
CA ASN A 571 -21.56 6.70 22.01
C ASN A 571 -22.63 5.60 22.02
N GLU A 572 -23.29 5.42 23.17
CA GLU A 572 -24.29 4.38 23.41
C GLU A 572 -25.62 4.66 22.70
N ASP A 573 -25.90 5.92 22.35
CA ASP A 573 -27.14 6.28 21.66
C ASP A 573 -27.07 5.91 20.16
N THR A 574 -25.87 6.01 19.57
CA THR A 574 -25.65 5.75 18.14
C THR A 574 -24.95 4.43 17.86
N GLY A 575 -24.33 3.81 18.87
CA GLY A 575 -23.42 2.67 18.70
C GLY A 575 -22.07 3.02 18.08
N GLU A 576 -21.76 4.31 17.95
CA GLU A 576 -20.53 4.78 17.31
C GLU A 576 -19.30 4.62 18.22
N LEU A 577 -18.22 4.06 17.66
CA LEU A 577 -16.88 4.20 18.24
C LEU A 577 -16.35 5.61 17.98
N VAL A 578 -16.38 6.46 19.01
CA VAL A 578 -15.97 7.88 18.92
C VAL A 578 -14.46 7.99 18.74
N TYR A 579 -13.70 7.23 19.51
CA TYR A 579 -12.26 7.01 19.34
C TYR A 579 -11.76 5.80 20.13
N CYS A 580 -10.62 5.27 19.69
CA CYS A 580 -9.80 4.30 20.42
C CYS A 580 -8.32 4.62 20.16
N TYR A 581 -7.56 5.01 21.19
CA TYR A 581 -6.13 5.29 21.03
C TYR A 581 -5.31 5.01 22.28
N ARG A 582 -4.00 4.80 22.10
CA ARG A 582 -3.06 4.65 23.21
C ARG A 582 -2.74 6.00 23.85
N LEU A 583 -2.74 6.04 25.18
CA LEU A 583 -2.51 7.23 25.98
C LEU A 583 -1.41 6.95 27.02
N LYS A 584 -0.37 7.79 26.99
CA LYS A 584 0.72 7.81 27.98
C LYS A 584 0.38 8.73 29.14
N SER A 585 -0.55 8.32 29.98
CA SER A 585 -1.00 9.01 31.19
C SER A 585 -1.58 8.02 32.20
N ASP A 586 -1.48 8.33 33.48
CA ASP A 586 -2.13 7.59 34.57
C ASP A 586 -3.55 8.11 34.88
N ARG A 587 -3.85 9.36 34.51
CA ARG A 587 -5.16 10.00 34.64
C ARG A 587 -5.70 10.40 33.27
N PHE A 588 -7.00 10.24 33.06
CA PHE A 588 -7.65 10.62 31.81
C PHE A 588 -8.97 11.35 32.03
N GLU A 589 -9.14 12.45 31.32
CA GLU A 589 -10.40 13.19 31.20
C GLU A 589 -10.84 13.10 29.73
N ALA A 590 -11.83 12.25 29.48
CA ALA A 590 -12.16 11.82 28.13
C ALA A 590 -12.97 12.88 27.39
N PRO A 591 -12.45 13.50 26.31
CA PRO A 591 -13.24 14.44 25.52
C PRO A 591 -14.39 13.71 24.83
N VAL A 592 -15.51 14.39 24.67
CA VAL A 592 -16.63 13.98 23.80
C VAL A 592 -16.99 15.13 22.88
N PHE A 593 -17.59 14.82 21.74
CA PHE A 593 -17.78 15.78 20.64
C PHE A 593 -19.24 16.11 20.35
N GLY A 594 -20.13 15.82 21.30
CA GLY A 594 -21.55 16.12 21.20
C GLY A 594 -22.31 15.72 22.45
N LYS A 595 -23.63 15.89 22.37
CA LYS A 595 -24.57 15.39 23.37
C LYS A 595 -24.76 13.89 23.18
N GLY A 596 -25.06 13.21 24.26
CA GLY A 596 -25.40 11.79 24.23
C GLY A 596 -24.96 11.03 25.47
N CYS A 597 -25.16 9.72 25.41
CA CYS A 597 -24.77 8.78 26.44
C CYS A 597 -23.46 8.08 26.06
N TYR A 598 -22.45 8.09 26.93
CA TYR A 598 -21.11 7.59 26.60
C TYR A 598 -20.60 6.54 27.60
N THR A 599 -19.81 5.60 27.08
CA THR A 599 -19.07 4.61 27.87
C THR A 599 -17.57 4.75 27.59
N LEU A 600 -16.76 4.80 28.66
CA LEU A 600 -15.30 4.83 28.60
C LEU A 600 -14.75 3.47 29.02
N ARG A 601 -13.88 2.89 28.18
CA ARG A 601 -13.12 1.68 28.49
C ARG A 601 -11.62 1.92 28.41
N ALA A 602 -10.84 1.09 29.10
CA ALA A 602 -9.38 1.10 29.01
C ALA A 602 -8.75 -0.30 29.17
N GLY A 603 -7.52 -0.47 28.72
CA GLY A 603 -6.71 -1.68 28.95
C GLY A 603 -5.30 -1.60 28.36
N LEU A 604 -4.56 -2.71 28.39
CA LEU A 604 -3.16 -2.74 27.92
C LEU A 604 -3.04 -2.60 26.41
N ASP A 605 -3.53 -3.58 25.66
CA ASP A 605 -3.47 -3.60 24.19
C ASP A 605 -4.86 -3.54 23.56
N ALA A 606 -5.90 -3.62 24.38
CA ALA A 606 -7.28 -3.47 23.97
C ALA A 606 -8.11 -2.90 25.14
N PRO A 607 -9.17 -2.13 24.85
CA PRO A 607 -9.97 -1.42 25.85
C PRO A 607 -10.99 -2.36 26.53
N LYS A 608 -10.52 -3.26 27.40
CA LYS A 608 -11.34 -4.34 27.99
C LYS A 608 -12.11 -3.94 29.25
N ALA A 609 -11.56 -3.06 30.09
CA ALA A 609 -12.18 -2.68 31.37
C ALA A 609 -13.07 -1.44 31.21
N VAL A 610 -14.34 -1.53 31.65
CA VAL A 610 -15.25 -0.38 31.69
C VAL A 610 -14.89 0.51 32.89
N LEU A 611 -14.53 1.76 32.64
CA LEU A 611 -14.20 2.74 33.68
C LEU A 611 -15.37 3.67 34.01
N LEU A 612 -16.14 4.05 32.98
CA LEU A 612 -17.39 4.80 33.11
C LEU A 612 -18.42 4.17 32.19
N SER A 613 -19.66 4.07 32.65
CA SER A 613 -20.75 3.47 31.87
C SER A 613 -21.93 4.43 31.78
N ARG A 614 -22.42 4.62 30.56
CA ARG A 614 -23.67 5.36 30.27
C ARG A 614 -23.73 6.76 30.90
N ILE A 615 -22.65 7.52 30.76
CA ILE A 615 -22.56 8.91 31.24
C ILE A 615 -23.30 9.82 30.26
N LEU A 616 -24.32 10.52 30.74
CA LEU A 616 -25.12 11.44 29.94
C LEU A 616 -24.49 12.84 29.88
N ILE A 617 -24.28 13.33 28.67
CA ILE A 617 -23.85 14.70 28.35
C ILE A 617 -25.03 15.42 27.68
N LYS A 618 -25.46 16.53 28.29
CA LYS A 618 -26.71 17.24 27.96
C LYS A 618 -26.51 18.46 27.07
#